data_AF-A0A7V2RGK6-F1
#
_entry.id   AF-A0A7V2RGK6-F1
#
_cell.length_a   1.000
_cell.length_b   1.000
_cell.length_c   1.000
_cell.angle_alpha   90.00
_cell.angle_beta   90.00
_cell.angle_gamma   90.00
#
_symmetry.space_group_name_H-M   'P 1'
#
loop_
_entity.id
_entity.type
_entity.pdbx_description
1 polymer ?
#
loop_
_entity_poly.entity_id
_entity_poly.type
_entity_poly.pdbx_seq_one_letter_code
_entity_poly.pdbx_strand_id
1 'polypeptide(L)' 'MPRMRSFFTNMSAPMPLQRKIYLLFRNNMIKLWKRQGCCGHPGEPGC' A
#
# COMPACT_ATOMS: atom_id res chain seq x y z
N MET A 1 6.05 -11.31 9.90
CA MET A 1 5.59 -10.01 10.45
C MET A 1 5.49 -9.01 9.30
N PRO A 2 4.33 -8.39 9.02
CA PRO A 2 4.26 -7.34 8.00
C PRO A 2 5.03 -6.14 8.56
N ARG A 3 6.18 -5.87 7.94
CA ARG A 3 7.20 -4.95 8.46
C ARG A 3 6.75 -3.55 8.10
N MET A 4 6.50 -2.66 9.08
CA MET A 4 6.19 -1.24 8.79
C MET A 4 7.21 -0.57 7.85
N ARG A 5 8.45 -1.09 7.80
CA ARG A 5 9.46 -0.70 6.82
C ARG A 5 8.98 -0.82 5.36
N SER A 6 8.23 -1.87 5.03
CA SER A 6 7.69 -2.10 3.68
C SER A 6 6.71 -1.01 3.25
N PHE A 7 5.86 -0.55 4.18
CA PHE A 7 4.95 0.58 3.94
C PHE A 7 5.70 1.86 3.55
N PHE A 8 6.76 2.21 4.28
CA PHE A 8 7.53 3.42 4.01
C PHE A 8 8.37 3.31 2.73
N THR A 9 8.90 2.12 2.42
CA THR A 9 9.62 1.89 1.15
C THR A 9 8.66 1.95 -0.06
N ASN A 10 7.47 1.37 0.05
CA ASN A 10 6.46 1.40 -1.03
C ASN A 10 5.89 2.81 -1.23
N MET A 11 5.77 3.59 -0.15
CA MET A 11 5.34 4.98 -0.24
C MET A 11 6.38 5.90 -0.93
N SER A 12 7.65 5.48 -0.97
CA SER A 12 8.73 6.19 -1.67
C SER A 12 8.88 5.78 -3.14
N ALA A 13 8.03 4.87 -3.65
CA ALA A 13 8.07 4.45 -5.05
C ALA A 13 7.77 5.64 -6.00
N PRO A 14 8.59 5.86 -7.05
CA PRO A 14 8.37 6.90 -8.04
C PRO A 14 7.24 6.47 -8.99
N MET A 15 6.05 7.04 -8.79
CA MET A 15 4.86 6.80 -9.61
C MET A 15 3.99 8.06 -9.69
N PRO A 16 3.17 8.21 -10.74
CA PRO A 16 2.29 9.36 -10.89
C PRO A 16 1.31 9.51 -9.72
N LEU A 17 1.09 10.74 -9.26
CA LEU A 17 0.32 11.07 -8.05
C LEU A 17 -1.09 10.48 -8.05
N GLN A 18 -1.80 10.50 -9.19
CA GLN A 18 -3.13 9.88 -9.30
C GLN A 18 -3.08 8.38 -8.99
N ARG A 19 -2.12 7.66 -9.57
CA ARG A 19 -1.97 6.21 -9.37
C ARG A 19 -1.55 5.89 -7.94
N LYS A 20 -0.71 6.75 -7.35
CA LYS A 20 -0.30 6.67 -5.95
C LYS A 20 -1.50 6.76 -5.00
N ILE A 21 -2.34 7.79 -5.17
CA ILE A 21 -3.53 7.99 -4.34
C ILE A 21 -4.53 6.85 -4.54
N TYR A 22 -4.78 6.44 -5.79
CA TYR A 22 -5.68 5.33 -6.11
C TYR A 22 -5.26 4.03 -5.42
N LEU A 23 -3.99 3.64 -5.55
CA LEU A 23 -3.46 2.42 -4.93
C LEU A 23 -3.46 2.52 -3.40
N LEU A 24 -3.10 3.68 -2.86
CA LEU A 24 -3.12 3.91 -1.41
C LEU A 24 -4.53 3.77 -0.84
N PHE A 25 -5.55 4.35 -1.47
CA PHE A 25 -6.95 4.21 -1.05
C PHE A 25 -7.44 2.77 -1.21
N ARG A 26 -7.21 2.15 -2.37
CA ARG A 26 -7.63 0.77 -2.66
C ARG A 26 -7.02 -0.22 -1.67
N ASN A 27 -5.71 -0.13 -1.44
CA ASN A 27 -5.02 -1.04 -0.54
C ASN A 27 -5.44 -0.81 0.91
N ASN A 28 -5.64 0.44 1.35
CA ASN A 28 -6.20 0.72 2.69
C ASN A 28 -7.65 0.22 2.84
N MET A 29 -8.50 0.35 1.82
CA MET A 29 -9.85 -0.19 1.86
C MET A 29 -9.85 -1.71 1.99
N ILE A 30 -9.01 -2.41 1.22
CA ILE A 30 -8.88 -3.87 1.33
C ILE A 30 -8.29 -4.25 2.70
N LYS A 31 -7.34 -3.46 3.22
CA LYS A 31 -6.76 -3.63 4.56
C LYS A 31 -7.83 -3.60 5.65
N LEU A 32 -8.74 -2.62 5.58
CA LEU A 32 -9.88 -2.48 6.48
C LEU A 32 -10.88 -3.64 6.31
N TRP A 33 -11.17 -4.02 5.07
CA TRP A 33 -12.19 -5.01 4.76
C TRP A 33 -11.75 -6.44 5.08
N LYS A 34 -10.50 -6.80 4.74
CA LYS A 34 -9.92 -8.12 5.04
C LYS A 34 -9.23 -8.20 6.39
N ARG A 35 -9.03 -7.09 7.09
CA ARG A 35 -8.22 -6.99 8.33
C ARG A 35 -6.82 -7.59 8.18
N GLN A 36 -6.25 -7.53 6.98
CA GLN A 36 -4.91 -8.08 6.67
C GLN A 36 -3.87 -6.96 6.65
N GLY A 37 -2.62 -7.28 7.02
CA GLY A 37 -1.57 -6.27 7.16
C GLY A 37 -1.04 -5.68 5.85
N CYS A 38 -1.12 -6.43 4.74
CA CYS A 38 -0.67 -6.04 3.40
C CYS A 38 -1.61 -6.69 2.39
N CYS A 39 -2.11 -5.94 1.41
CA CYS A 39 -2.93 -6.46 0.31
C CYS A 39 -2.49 -5.79 -0.99
N GLY A 40 -2.12 -6.60 -1.99
CA GLY A 40 -1.57 -6.12 -3.26
C GLY A 40 -0.18 -6.68 -3.55
N HIS A 41 0.51 -6.08 -4.51
CA HIS A 41 1.89 -6.43 -4.85
C HIS A 41 2.89 -5.80 -3.86
N PRO A 42 3.94 -6.52 -3.45
CA PRO A 42 5.04 -5.93 -2.68
C PRO A 42 5.70 -4.83 -3.52
N GLY A 43 5.62 -3.58 -3.07
CA GLY A 43 6.02 -2.40 -3.85
C GLY A 43 4.94 -1.33 -3.96
N GLU A 44 3.67 -1.70 -3.77
CA GLU A 44 2.53 -0.79 -3.95
C GLU A 44 2.24 0.05 -2.69
N PRO A 45 1.88 1.34 -2.84
CA PRO A 45 1.54 2.19 -1.71
C PRO A 45 0.32 1.64 -0.95
N GLY A 46 0.36 1.63 0.37
CA GLY A 46 -0.72 1.08 1.21
C GLY A 46 -0.59 -0.42 1.53
N CYS A 47 0.43 -1.05 0.97
CA CYS A 47 1.13 -2.24 1.45
C CYS A 47 2.54 -1.75 1.91
#